data_AF-A0A8T7KXK0-F1
#
_entry.id   AF-A0A8T7KXK0-F1
#
_cell.length_a   1.000
_cell.length_b   1.000
_cell.length_c   1.000
_cell.angle_alpha   90.00
_cell.angle_beta   90.00
_cell.angle_gamma   90.00
#
_symmetry.space_group_name_H-M   'P 1'
#
loop_
_entity.id
_entity.type
_entity.pdbx_description
1 polymer ?
#
loop_
_entity_poly.entity_id
_entity_poly.type
_entity_poly.pdbx_seq_one_letter_code
_entity_poly.pdbx_strand_id
1 'polypeptide(L)'
;MRTRQNRFLIGLVLLLLACKVPEFAAPPPAPPATTFPFTATFPPTATATGAPTFVPTITPAPLPFARRVLILSMDGLRPDAIALAPMPNLQALMAGSAYTLAAQTIHPSATLPAHSSMLTGICPSKHGVNWNDYLPLLGYARGTDLFDLAHAAGMQTVMYVGKEKLRQITEPASTDQFVFINDRDLVIAGELIANFPQDFRLLFVHFPTPDWMGHEYGWLSSQQLSVIFRADEALGNILAELSARGLREETLIIVTADHGGHGTTHGSSLPEDMTIPWIAAGAGIQPRQLTIPVHTMDTAATAAFALGLPIPAEWDGVPVYEAFGLPVERQSAACE
;
A
#
# COMPACT_ATOMS: atom_id res chain seq x y z
N MET A 1 35.40 -49.91 41.81
CA MET A 1 35.67 -48.78 42.73
C MET A 1 34.77 -47.61 42.36
N ARG A 2 33.85 -47.26 43.27
CA ARG A 2 33.06 -46.02 43.47
C ARG A 2 32.88 -45.01 42.31
N THR A 3 31.66 -44.99 41.78
CA THR A 3 30.69 -43.87 41.67
C THR A 3 31.16 -42.43 41.95
N ARG A 4 30.81 -41.50 41.04
CA ARG A 4 30.25 -40.18 41.41
C ARG A 4 29.41 -39.59 40.26
N GLN A 5 28.09 -39.73 40.38
CA GLN A 5 27.11 -38.91 39.66
C GLN A 5 27.02 -37.55 40.36
N ASN A 6 27.31 -36.46 39.65
CA ASN A 6 27.01 -35.11 40.11
C ASN A 6 25.54 -34.80 39.80
N ARG A 7 24.69 -34.89 40.82
CA ARG A 7 23.32 -34.38 40.79
C ARG A 7 23.36 -32.88 41.09
N PHE A 8 23.10 -32.04 40.10
CA PHE A 8 22.76 -30.63 40.31
C PHE A 8 21.32 -30.55 40.82
N LEU A 9 21.15 -30.20 42.09
CA LEU A 9 19.87 -29.92 42.72
C LEU A 9 19.60 -28.41 42.57
N ILE A 10 18.77 -28.02 41.61
CA ILE A 10 18.28 -26.65 41.48
C ILE A 10 17.12 -26.49 42.48
N GLY A 11 17.39 -25.81 43.59
CA GLY A 11 16.37 -25.42 44.56
C GLY A 11 15.53 -24.27 44.01
N LEU A 12 14.24 -24.53 43.77
CA LEU A 12 13.25 -23.52 43.43
C LEU A 12 12.84 -22.78 44.72
N VAL A 13 13.34 -21.56 44.92
CA VAL A 13 12.88 -20.67 46.00
C VAL A 13 11.74 -19.81 45.44
N LEU A 14 10.49 -20.15 45.77
CA LEU A 14 9.34 -19.26 45.56
C LEU A 14 9.38 -18.16 46.64
N LEU A 15 9.73 -16.94 46.24
CA LEU A 15 9.46 -15.74 47.03
C LEU A 15 8.00 -15.33 46.79
N LEU A 16 7.11 -15.63 47.75
CA LEU A 16 5.75 -15.11 47.79
C LEU A 16 5.80 -13.64 48.23
N LEU A 17 5.76 -12.70 47.27
CA LEU A 17 5.42 -11.31 47.54
C LEU A 17 3.91 -11.23 47.81
N ALA A 18 3.53 -11.05 49.07
CA ALA A 18 2.17 -10.69 49.45
C ALA A 18 1.92 -9.21 49.10
N CYS A 19 1.26 -8.96 47.97
CA CYS A 19 0.65 -7.66 47.70
C CYS A 19 -0.57 -7.48 48.62
N LYS A 20 -0.47 -6.57 49.60
CA LYS A 20 -1.61 -6.05 50.34
C LYS A 20 -2.55 -5.33 49.36
N VAL A 21 -3.75 -5.86 49.21
CA VAL A 21 -4.86 -5.18 48.53
C VAL A 21 -5.46 -4.16 49.52
N PRO A 22 -5.65 -2.89 49.15
CA PRO A 22 -6.37 -1.96 50.01
C PRO A 22 -7.86 -2.33 50.04
N GLU A 23 -8.40 -2.46 51.26
CA GLU A 23 -9.82 -2.61 51.56
C GLU A 23 -10.57 -1.35 51.13
N PHE A 24 -11.38 -1.44 50.08
CA PHE A 24 -12.34 -0.40 49.73
C PHE A 24 -13.60 -0.58 50.59
N ALA A 25 -13.89 0.42 51.42
CA ALA A 25 -15.12 0.50 52.19
C ALA A 25 -16.35 0.52 51.25
N ALA A 26 -17.37 -0.25 51.58
CA ALA A 26 -18.63 -0.29 50.85
C ALA A 26 -19.35 1.09 50.92
N PRO A 27 -19.97 1.55 49.81
CA PRO A 27 -20.74 2.79 49.82
C PRO A 27 -22.03 2.64 50.66
N PRO A 28 -22.54 3.73 51.26
CA PRO A 28 -23.77 3.72 52.03
C PRO A 28 -25.00 3.44 51.15
N PRO A 29 -26.09 2.89 51.71
CA PRO A 29 -27.29 2.56 50.96
C PRO A 29 -27.98 3.80 50.39
N ALA A 30 -28.51 3.66 49.18
CA ALA A 30 -29.26 4.71 48.48
C ALA A 30 -30.57 5.04 49.21
N PRO A 31 -31.01 6.32 49.20
CA PRO A 31 -32.30 6.72 49.75
C PRO A 31 -33.47 6.19 48.89
N PRO A 32 -34.67 6.00 49.48
CA PRO A 32 -35.82 5.46 48.76
C PRO A 32 -36.31 6.42 47.67
N ALA A 33 -36.64 5.85 46.51
CA ALA A 33 -37.16 6.58 45.36
C ALA A 33 -38.58 7.10 45.63
N THR A 34 -38.73 8.43 45.67
CA THR A 34 -40.03 9.10 45.62
C THR A 34 -40.52 9.18 44.18
N THR A 35 -41.55 8.40 43.86
CA THR A 35 -42.29 8.51 42.59
C THR A 35 -43.26 9.69 42.65
N PHE A 36 -43.07 10.69 41.78
CA PHE A 36 -44.06 11.72 41.50
C PHE A 36 -44.80 11.38 40.20
N PRO A 37 -46.14 11.47 40.15
CA PRO A 37 -46.87 11.36 38.89
C PRO A 37 -46.77 12.68 38.12
N PHE A 38 -46.06 12.68 37.00
CA PHE A 38 -46.12 13.77 36.02
C PHE A 38 -47.17 13.44 34.96
N THR A 39 -48.31 14.11 35.02
CA THR A 39 -49.22 14.27 33.87
C THR A 39 -48.90 15.60 33.19
N ALA A 40 -48.09 15.55 32.13
CA ALA A 40 -47.88 16.69 31.24
C ALA A 40 -48.69 16.47 29.96
N THR A 41 -49.77 17.23 29.80
CA THR A 41 -50.50 17.36 28.54
C THR A 41 -49.80 18.42 27.69
N PHE A 42 -49.10 17.99 26.63
CA PHE A 42 -48.55 18.89 25.61
C PHE A 42 -49.62 19.19 24.55
N PRO A 43 -49.81 20.46 24.13
CA PRO A 43 -50.66 20.78 22.99
C PRO A 43 -50.01 20.35 21.67
N PRO A 44 -50.80 20.00 20.64
CA PRO A 44 -50.26 19.53 19.36
C PRO A 44 -49.52 20.66 18.62
N THR A 45 -48.26 20.41 18.27
CA THR A 45 -47.46 21.25 17.39
C THR A 45 -48.00 21.21 15.96
N ALA A 46 -48.14 22.38 15.33
CA ALA A 46 -48.61 22.51 13.96
C ALA A 46 -47.70 21.77 12.96
N THR A 47 -48.33 21.03 12.04
CA THR A 47 -47.70 20.27 10.97
C THR A 47 -46.89 21.20 10.05
N ALA A 48 -45.58 20.96 9.96
CA ALA A 48 -44.72 21.64 9.00
C ALA A 48 -45.06 21.18 7.57
N THR A 49 -45.36 22.13 6.70
CA THR A 49 -45.58 21.94 5.26
C THR A 49 -44.31 21.37 4.63
N GLY A 50 -44.42 20.25 3.93
CA GLY A 50 -43.29 19.53 3.34
C GLY A 50 -42.46 20.41 2.40
N ALA A 51 -41.16 20.49 2.67
CA ALA A 51 -40.19 21.10 1.75
C ALA A 51 -40.10 20.28 0.46
N PRO A 52 -39.89 20.92 -0.71
CA PRO A 52 -39.74 20.22 -1.98
C PRO A 52 -38.56 19.25 -1.90
N THR A 53 -38.83 17.98 -2.23
CA THR A 53 -37.83 16.93 -2.33
C THR A 53 -36.87 17.26 -3.47
N PHE A 54 -35.64 17.67 -3.14
CA PHE A 54 -34.57 17.75 -4.12
C PHE A 54 -34.32 16.34 -4.65
N VAL A 55 -34.68 16.08 -5.90
CA VAL A 55 -34.18 14.92 -6.62
C VAL A 55 -32.76 15.30 -7.07
N PRO A 56 -31.69 14.70 -6.51
CA PRO A 56 -30.34 15.00 -6.97
C PRO A 56 -30.24 14.62 -8.44
N THR A 57 -29.97 15.60 -9.29
CA THR A 57 -29.53 15.36 -10.66
C THR A 57 -28.21 14.62 -10.57
N ILE A 58 -28.23 13.32 -10.86
CA ILE A 58 -27.01 12.51 -10.95
C ILE A 58 -26.27 12.98 -12.20
N THR A 59 -25.33 13.92 -12.03
CA THR A 59 -24.32 14.19 -13.05
C THR A 59 -23.57 12.87 -13.26
N PRO A 60 -23.48 12.31 -14.49
CA PRO A 60 -22.72 11.11 -14.74
C PRO A 60 -21.29 11.36 -14.27
N ALA A 61 -20.79 10.51 -13.37
CA ALA A 61 -19.36 10.50 -13.07
C ALA A 61 -18.62 10.27 -14.40
N PRO A 62 -17.53 11.01 -14.69
CA PRO A 62 -16.74 10.77 -15.89
C PRO A 62 -16.40 9.29 -15.98
N LEU A 63 -16.53 8.71 -17.18
CA LEU A 63 -16.24 7.29 -17.38
C LEU A 63 -14.79 7.01 -16.93
N PRO A 64 -14.55 5.91 -16.20
CA PRO A 64 -13.22 5.58 -15.72
C PRO A 64 -12.26 5.34 -16.90
N PHE A 65 -11.01 5.76 -16.75
CA PHE A 65 -9.96 5.53 -17.75
C PHE A 65 -9.55 4.05 -17.83
N ALA A 66 -9.71 3.31 -16.74
CA ALA A 66 -9.38 1.90 -16.65
C ALA A 66 -10.46 1.11 -15.94
N ARG A 67 -10.69 -0.13 -16.39
CA ARG A 67 -11.54 -1.09 -15.68
C ARG A 67 -10.74 -1.79 -14.58
N ARG A 68 -9.42 -1.84 -14.65
CA ARG A 68 -8.57 -2.49 -13.62
C ARG A 68 -7.28 -1.70 -13.44
N VAL A 69 -6.71 -1.82 -12.25
CA VAL A 69 -5.37 -1.32 -11.96
C VAL A 69 -4.52 -2.46 -11.42
N LEU A 70 -3.34 -2.65 -12.03
CA LEU A 70 -2.23 -3.42 -11.48
C LEU A 70 -1.13 -2.44 -11.07
N ILE A 71 -0.75 -2.42 -9.80
CA ILE A 71 0.45 -1.75 -9.31
C ILE A 71 1.47 -2.83 -8.98
N LEU A 72 2.64 -2.79 -9.62
CA LEU A 72 3.75 -3.68 -9.35
C LEU A 72 4.94 -2.89 -8.82
N SER A 73 5.31 -3.16 -7.57
CA SER A 73 6.48 -2.57 -6.92
C SER A 73 7.65 -3.56 -6.92
N MET A 74 8.77 -3.16 -7.50
CA MET A 74 10.05 -3.87 -7.43
C MET A 74 10.90 -3.24 -6.32
N ASP A 75 10.91 -3.86 -5.14
CA ASP A 75 11.51 -3.31 -3.92
C ASP A 75 13.00 -3.02 -4.13
N GLY A 76 13.44 -1.79 -3.81
CA GLY A 76 14.84 -1.38 -3.96
C GLY A 76 15.33 -1.17 -5.39
N LEU A 77 14.46 -1.15 -6.41
CA LEU A 77 14.86 -0.94 -7.80
C LEU A 77 15.25 0.53 -8.08
N ARG A 78 16.54 0.75 -8.31
CA ARG A 78 17.03 2.03 -8.84
C ARG A 78 16.74 2.18 -10.34
N PRO A 79 16.48 3.40 -10.84
CA PRO A 79 16.26 3.63 -12.27
C PRO A 79 17.45 3.24 -13.16
N ASP A 80 18.68 3.47 -12.71
CA ASP A 80 19.89 3.14 -13.48
C ASP A 80 20.13 1.62 -13.60
N ALA A 81 19.59 0.83 -12.68
CA ALA A 81 19.62 -0.63 -12.78
C ALA A 81 18.84 -1.16 -13.99
N ILE A 82 17.83 -0.45 -14.50
CA ILE A 82 17.02 -0.86 -15.66
C ILE A 82 17.87 -0.96 -16.94
N ALA A 83 18.89 -0.12 -17.07
CA ALA A 83 19.81 -0.16 -18.20
C ALA A 83 20.97 -1.16 -17.99
N LEU A 84 21.30 -1.46 -16.73
CA LEU A 84 22.39 -2.37 -16.36
C LEU A 84 21.95 -3.84 -16.30
N ALA A 85 20.69 -4.10 -15.95
CA ALA A 85 20.05 -5.39 -16.04
C ALA A 85 19.29 -5.52 -17.37
N PRO A 86 19.32 -6.68 -18.04
CA PRO A 86 18.48 -6.90 -19.22
C PRO A 86 17.01 -7.00 -18.80
N MET A 87 16.25 -5.92 -18.86
CA MET A 87 14.82 -5.91 -18.51
C MET A 87 13.93 -5.80 -19.76
N PRO A 88 13.92 -6.80 -20.67
CA PRO A 88 13.22 -6.69 -21.95
C PRO A 88 11.70 -6.49 -21.82
N ASN A 89 11.06 -7.07 -20.80
CA ASN A 89 9.60 -6.93 -20.63
C ASN A 89 9.24 -5.51 -20.16
N LEU A 90 9.98 -4.97 -19.20
CA LEU A 90 9.80 -3.59 -18.74
C LEU A 90 10.17 -2.60 -19.85
N GLN A 91 11.26 -2.81 -20.58
CA GLN A 91 11.64 -1.95 -21.70
C GLN A 91 10.60 -1.97 -22.82
N ALA A 92 10.02 -3.14 -23.13
CA ALA A 92 8.91 -3.25 -24.07
C ALA A 92 7.65 -2.55 -23.56
N LEU A 93 7.33 -2.68 -22.26
CA LEU A 93 6.22 -1.97 -21.63
C LEU A 93 6.42 -0.45 -21.71
N MET A 94 7.66 0.02 -21.49
CA MET A 94 8.02 1.43 -21.51
C MET A 94 7.80 2.09 -22.87
N ALA A 95 7.97 1.35 -23.98
CA ALA A 95 7.82 1.87 -25.34
C ALA A 95 6.42 2.45 -25.63
N GLY A 96 5.38 1.97 -24.94
CA GLY A 96 4.01 2.46 -25.04
C GLY A 96 3.49 3.11 -23.75
N SER A 97 4.38 3.57 -22.88
CA SER A 97 4.05 4.05 -21.53
C SER A 97 4.16 5.57 -21.40
N ALA A 98 3.53 6.10 -20.36
CA ALA A 98 3.91 7.37 -19.75
C ALA A 98 4.87 7.08 -18.59
N TYR A 99 6.09 7.64 -18.61
CA TYR A 99 7.09 7.29 -17.59
C TYR A 99 8.03 8.42 -17.19
N THR A 100 8.60 8.30 -15.99
CA THR A 100 9.80 9.02 -15.55
C THR A 100 10.75 8.06 -14.84
N LEU A 101 12.05 8.28 -15.02
CA LEU A 101 13.11 7.59 -14.27
C LEU A 101 13.67 8.48 -13.15
N ALA A 102 12.96 9.55 -12.81
CA ALA A 102 13.35 10.54 -11.82
C ALA A 102 12.23 10.79 -10.78
N ALA A 103 11.28 9.86 -10.64
CA ALA A 103 10.29 9.93 -9.57
C ALA A 103 10.97 9.89 -8.20
N GLN A 104 10.35 10.51 -7.20
CA GLN A 104 10.90 10.61 -5.85
C GLN A 104 10.04 9.84 -4.85
N THR A 105 10.70 9.07 -3.99
CA THR A 105 10.05 8.47 -2.82
C THR A 105 10.01 9.44 -1.64
N ILE A 106 9.69 8.93 -0.46
CA ILE A 106 9.61 9.66 0.80
C ILE A 106 10.85 9.43 1.66
N HIS A 107 11.07 10.30 2.64
CA HIS A 107 12.03 10.05 3.72
C HIS A 107 11.30 9.56 4.99
N PRO A 108 11.81 8.52 5.70
CA PRO A 108 12.95 7.68 5.33
C PRO A 108 12.61 6.77 4.13
N SER A 109 13.55 6.62 3.20
CA SER A 109 13.43 5.79 1.99
C SER A 109 13.48 4.29 2.32
N ALA A 110 12.49 3.83 3.07
CA ALA A 110 12.41 2.50 3.62
C ALA A 110 11.09 1.82 3.24
N THR A 111 11.14 0.50 3.08
CA THR A 111 10.06 -0.28 2.49
C THR A 111 8.66 0.02 3.02
N LEU A 112 8.40 -0.16 4.31
CA LEU A 112 7.05 -0.04 4.85
C LEU A 112 6.56 1.42 4.86
N PRO A 113 7.34 2.43 5.29
CA PRO A 113 6.94 3.83 5.18
C PRO A 113 6.64 4.25 3.73
N ALA A 114 7.52 3.88 2.78
CA ALA A 114 7.38 4.26 1.38
C ALA A 114 6.19 3.57 0.70
N HIS A 115 5.94 2.29 0.96
CA HIS A 115 4.74 1.63 0.45
C HIS A 115 3.44 2.10 1.12
N SER A 116 3.48 2.45 2.41
CA SER A 116 2.33 3.08 3.09
C SER A 116 2.00 4.39 2.38
N SER A 117 2.99 5.22 2.17
CA SER A 117 2.91 6.44 1.36
C SER A 117 2.38 6.20 -0.06
N MET A 118 2.91 5.21 -0.78
CA MET A 118 2.51 4.85 -2.14
C MET A 118 1.02 4.51 -2.26
N LEU A 119 0.48 3.74 -1.31
CA LEU A 119 -0.87 3.18 -1.37
C LEU A 119 -1.92 3.99 -0.59
N THR A 120 -1.50 4.80 0.37
CA THR A 120 -2.38 5.74 1.08
C THR A 120 -2.45 7.12 0.40
N GLY A 121 -1.48 7.47 -0.45
CA GLY A 121 -1.42 8.79 -1.06
C GLY A 121 -1.12 9.94 -0.09
N ILE A 122 -0.80 9.68 1.19
CA ILE A 122 -0.52 10.71 2.21
C ILE A 122 0.85 10.58 2.85
N CYS A 123 1.53 11.69 3.15
CA CYS A 123 2.91 11.64 3.63
C CYS A 123 3.08 10.94 5.00
N PRO A 124 4.30 10.51 5.36
CA PRO A 124 4.56 9.83 6.64
C PRO A 124 4.12 10.59 7.88
N SER A 125 4.20 11.94 7.84
CA SER A 125 3.71 12.83 8.89
C SER A 125 2.20 12.66 9.16
N LYS A 126 1.43 12.19 8.18
CA LYS A 126 -0.01 11.91 8.28
C LYS A 126 -0.29 10.44 8.57
N HIS A 127 0.14 9.50 7.71
CA HIS A 127 -0.16 8.08 7.94
C HIS A 127 0.51 7.52 9.20
N GLY A 128 1.61 8.14 9.67
CA GLY A 128 2.24 7.82 10.96
C GLY A 128 3.11 6.56 10.96
N VAL A 129 3.39 5.99 9.79
CA VAL A 129 4.21 4.78 9.65
C VAL A 129 5.67 5.18 9.52
N ASN A 130 6.37 5.14 10.65
CA ASN A 130 7.77 5.53 10.79
C ASN A 130 8.68 4.35 11.23
N TRP A 131 8.20 3.12 11.05
CA TRP A 131 8.92 1.88 11.34
C TRP A 131 9.01 1.02 10.08
N ASN A 132 9.99 0.10 10.02
CA ASN A 132 10.21 -0.75 8.84
C ASN A 132 10.24 -2.26 9.13
N ASP A 133 9.95 -2.67 10.36
CA ASP A 133 9.79 -4.08 10.73
C ASP A 133 8.31 -4.46 10.79
N TYR A 134 8.00 -5.76 10.80
CA TYR A 134 6.64 -6.19 11.09
C TYR A 134 6.37 -6.09 12.60
N LEU A 135 5.59 -5.09 13.00
CA LEU A 135 5.29 -4.75 14.38
C LEU A 135 3.76 -4.66 14.57
N PRO A 136 3.04 -5.80 14.65
CA PRO A 136 1.57 -5.82 14.61
C PRO A 136 0.88 -4.97 15.69
N LEU A 137 1.54 -4.74 16.83
CA LEU A 137 1.03 -3.88 17.89
C LEU A 137 0.94 -2.39 17.51
N LEU A 138 1.64 -1.95 16.46
CA LEU A 138 1.57 -0.59 15.94
C LEU A 138 0.37 -0.36 15.00
N GLY A 139 -0.35 -1.42 14.63
CA GLY A 139 -1.54 -1.32 13.78
C GLY A 139 -1.19 -1.10 12.31
N TYR A 140 -2.01 -0.29 11.64
CA TYR A 140 -1.94 -0.03 10.20
C TYR A 140 -1.59 1.43 9.91
N ALA A 141 -1.27 1.74 8.65
CA ALA A 141 -1.19 3.12 8.19
C ALA A 141 -2.53 3.83 8.45
N ARG A 142 -2.46 5.07 8.95
CA ARG A 142 -3.66 5.89 9.21
C ARG A 142 -4.11 6.59 7.93
N GLY A 143 -5.37 7.02 7.90
CA GLY A 143 -5.97 7.72 6.76
C GLY A 143 -6.61 6.74 5.77
N THR A 144 -7.42 7.26 4.85
CA THR A 144 -8.09 6.44 3.83
C THR A 144 -7.07 6.02 2.77
N ASP A 145 -6.92 4.72 2.55
CA ASP A 145 -6.03 4.20 1.52
C ASP A 145 -6.76 3.81 0.22
N LEU A 146 -6.00 3.51 -0.84
CA LEU A 146 -6.55 3.13 -2.14
C LEU A 146 -7.42 1.85 -2.07
N PHE A 147 -7.08 0.92 -1.17
CA PHE A 147 -7.80 -0.33 -0.97
C PHE A 147 -9.13 -0.08 -0.25
N ASP A 148 -9.17 0.81 0.74
CA ASP A 148 -10.41 1.27 1.37
C ASP A 148 -11.39 1.82 0.33
N LEU A 149 -10.91 2.71 -0.55
CA LEU A 149 -11.73 3.34 -1.58
C LEU A 149 -12.27 2.32 -2.59
N ALA A 150 -11.41 1.44 -3.08
CA ALA A 150 -11.79 0.43 -4.05
C ALA A 150 -12.80 -0.56 -3.43
N HIS A 151 -12.49 -1.10 -2.25
CA HIS A 151 -13.35 -2.06 -1.57
C HIS A 151 -14.72 -1.46 -1.23
N ALA A 152 -14.76 -0.22 -0.71
CA ALA A 152 -16.02 0.49 -0.43
C ALA A 152 -16.87 0.75 -1.70
N ALA A 153 -16.23 0.83 -2.88
CA ALA A 153 -16.90 0.92 -4.17
C ALA A 153 -17.36 -0.45 -4.73
N GLY A 154 -17.24 -1.53 -3.96
CA GLY A 154 -17.61 -2.89 -4.35
C GLY A 154 -16.63 -3.52 -5.34
N MET A 155 -15.40 -3.01 -5.40
CA MET A 155 -14.35 -3.52 -6.28
C MET A 155 -13.53 -4.59 -5.57
N GLN A 156 -13.21 -5.70 -6.25
CA GLN A 156 -12.33 -6.71 -5.69
C GLN A 156 -10.89 -6.19 -5.56
N THR A 157 -10.33 -6.27 -4.36
CA THR A 157 -8.99 -5.80 -4.02
C THR A 157 -8.06 -6.95 -3.64
N VAL A 158 -6.85 -6.97 -4.22
CA VAL A 158 -5.93 -8.10 -4.07
C VAL A 158 -4.49 -7.63 -3.84
N MET A 159 -3.79 -8.25 -2.91
CA MET A 159 -2.37 -8.05 -2.64
C MET A 159 -1.59 -9.37 -2.66
N TYR A 160 -0.51 -9.42 -3.45
CA TYR A 160 0.52 -10.46 -3.40
C TYR A 160 1.85 -9.83 -3.04
N VAL A 161 2.39 -10.20 -1.87
CA VAL A 161 3.55 -9.50 -1.30
C VAL A 161 4.65 -10.44 -0.83
N GLY A 162 5.89 -9.97 -0.98
CA GLY A 162 7.10 -10.68 -0.59
C GLY A 162 7.65 -10.36 0.81
N LYS A 163 7.08 -9.36 1.49
CA LYS A 163 7.50 -8.92 2.82
C LYS A 163 6.26 -8.80 3.73
N GLU A 164 6.24 -9.56 4.83
CA GLU A 164 5.06 -9.67 5.72
C GLU A 164 4.61 -8.32 6.28
N LYS A 165 5.56 -7.42 6.56
CA LYS A 165 5.30 -6.08 7.07
C LYS A 165 4.33 -5.24 6.23
N LEU A 166 4.24 -5.50 4.92
CA LEU A 166 3.30 -4.80 4.02
C LEU A 166 1.83 -5.05 4.39
N ARG A 167 1.53 -6.07 5.21
CA ARG A 167 0.22 -6.24 5.84
C ARG A 167 -0.21 -5.01 6.64
N GLN A 168 0.73 -4.24 7.19
CA GLN A 168 0.43 -3.06 8.00
C GLN A 168 0.09 -1.81 7.19
N ILE A 169 -0.04 -1.91 5.86
CA ILE A 169 -0.44 -0.77 5.04
C ILE A 169 -1.95 -0.53 5.13
N THR A 170 -2.74 -1.59 5.00
CA THR A 170 -4.19 -1.51 4.89
C THR A 170 -4.87 -2.50 5.82
N GLU A 171 -6.06 -2.18 6.32
CA GLU A 171 -6.80 -3.07 7.19
C GLU A 171 -7.25 -4.34 6.43
N PRO A 172 -7.30 -5.52 7.08
CA PRO A 172 -7.74 -6.76 6.43
C PRO A 172 -9.16 -6.68 5.85
N ALA A 173 -9.99 -5.77 6.36
CA ALA A 173 -11.34 -5.56 5.85
C ALA A 173 -11.36 -4.96 4.43
N SER A 174 -10.28 -4.30 4.00
CA SER A 174 -10.17 -3.62 2.69
C SER A 174 -9.42 -4.47 1.66
N THR A 175 -9.01 -5.69 2.02
CA THR A 175 -8.32 -6.64 1.13
C THR A 175 -9.10 -7.94 1.03
N ASP A 176 -9.76 -8.16 -0.11
CA ASP A 176 -10.47 -9.44 -0.36
C ASP A 176 -9.50 -10.62 -0.40
N GLN A 177 -8.27 -10.37 -0.87
CA GLN A 177 -7.17 -11.33 -0.82
C GLN A 177 -5.87 -10.63 -0.42
N PHE A 178 -5.22 -11.14 0.62
CA PHE A 178 -3.86 -10.79 1.00
C PHE A 178 -3.01 -12.06 1.08
N VAL A 179 -2.02 -12.17 0.22
CA VAL A 179 -1.14 -13.33 0.12
C VAL A 179 0.30 -12.90 0.37
N PHE A 180 0.90 -13.42 1.45
CA PHE A 180 2.32 -13.23 1.76
C PHE A 180 3.10 -14.48 1.38
N ILE A 181 4.16 -14.31 0.60
CA ILE A 181 5.03 -15.38 0.13
C ILE A 181 6.48 -14.95 0.40
N ASN A 182 7.14 -15.65 1.32
CA ASN A 182 8.55 -15.39 1.65
C ASN A 182 9.48 -16.12 0.67
N ASP A 183 9.44 -15.73 -0.61
CA ASP A 183 10.23 -16.35 -1.67
C ASP A 183 10.51 -15.33 -2.79
N ARG A 184 11.26 -15.75 -3.81
CA ARG A 184 11.65 -14.94 -4.96
C ARG A 184 10.46 -14.55 -5.84
N ASP A 185 10.65 -13.49 -6.60
CA ASP A 185 9.63 -12.82 -7.42
C ASP A 185 8.89 -13.77 -8.39
N LEU A 186 9.60 -14.73 -8.99
CA LEU A 186 9.01 -15.74 -9.87
C LEU A 186 8.03 -16.69 -9.15
N VAL A 187 8.25 -16.98 -7.87
CA VAL A 187 7.33 -17.81 -7.07
C VAL A 187 6.09 -16.98 -6.73
N ILE A 188 6.27 -15.71 -6.36
CA ILE A 188 5.15 -14.79 -6.12
C ILE A 188 4.27 -14.65 -7.37
N ALA A 189 4.88 -14.41 -8.53
CA ALA A 189 4.16 -14.34 -9.80
C ALA A 189 3.50 -15.68 -10.17
N GLY A 190 4.18 -16.81 -9.92
CA GLY A 190 3.63 -18.15 -10.16
C GLY A 190 2.38 -18.43 -9.32
N GLU A 191 2.41 -18.10 -8.03
CA GLU A 191 1.24 -18.26 -7.14
C GLU A 191 0.08 -17.34 -7.54
N LEU A 192 0.37 -16.08 -7.91
CA LEU A 192 -0.63 -15.18 -8.47
C LEU A 192 -1.28 -15.76 -9.73
N ILE A 193 -0.48 -16.29 -10.66
CA ILE A 193 -0.98 -16.85 -11.92
C ILE A 193 -1.80 -18.13 -11.67
N ALA A 194 -1.35 -19.01 -10.77
CA ALA A 194 -2.06 -20.23 -10.42
C ALA A 194 -3.42 -19.95 -9.78
N ASN A 195 -3.55 -18.83 -9.06
CA ASN A 195 -4.76 -18.42 -8.34
C ASN A 195 -5.33 -17.10 -8.87
N PHE A 196 -5.21 -16.85 -10.18
CA PHE A 196 -5.44 -15.52 -10.75
C PHE A 196 -6.86 -14.99 -10.48
N PRO A 197 -7.02 -13.86 -9.78
CA PRO A 197 -8.32 -13.30 -9.43
C PRO A 197 -9.00 -12.65 -10.66
N GLN A 198 -9.81 -13.39 -11.42
CA GLN A 198 -10.37 -12.90 -12.70
C GLN A 198 -11.10 -11.55 -12.63
N ASP A 199 -11.77 -11.32 -11.50
CA ASP A 199 -12.63 -10.17 -11.29
C ASP A 199 -11.92 -9.02 -10.56
N PHE A 200 -10.60 -9.10 -10.39
CA PHE A 200 -9.85 -8.06 -9.70
C PHE A 200 -10.08 -6.70 -10.36
N ARG A 201 -10.14 -5.69 -9.52
CA ARG A 201 -10.27 -4.28 -9.93
C ARG A 201 -9.06 -3.47 -9.49
N LEU A 202 -8.48 -3.84 -8.35
CA LEU A 202 -7.21 -3.34 -7.85
C LEU A 202 -6.34 -4.54 -7.44
N LEU A 203 -5.17 -4.65 -8.05
CA LEU A 203 -4.17 -5.67 -7.75
C LEU A 203 -2.84 -4.99 -7.43
N PHE A 204 -2.28 -5.27 -6.27
CA PHE A 204 -0.93 -4.87 -5.89
C PHE A 204 -0.03 -6.10 -5.82
N VAL A 205 1.12 -6.02 -6.49
CA VAL A 205 2.14 -7.07 -6.51
C VAL A 205 3.46 -6.47 -6.05
N HIS A 206 4.14 -7.15 -5.13
CA HIS A 206 5.41 -6.71 -4.60
C HIS A 206 6.49 -7.78 -4.76
N PHE A 207 7.59 -7.41 -5.40
CA PHE A 207 8.77 -8.23 -5.64
C PHE A 207 9.90 -7.85 -4.67
N PRO A 208 10.24 -8.70 -3.68
CA PRO A 208 11.20 -8.39 -2.62
C PRO A 208 12.66 -8.58 -3.02
N THR A 209 12.92 -9.39 -4.06
CA THR A 209 14.24 -9.99 -4.28
C THR A 209 15.32 -8.97 -4.64
N PRO A 210 15.05 -7.92 -5.45
CA PRO A 210 16.07 -6.92 -5.77
C PRO A 210 16.62 -6.21 -4.53
N ASP A 211 15.78 -5.86 -3.56
CA ASP A 211 16.22 -5.29 -2.28
C ASP A 211 17.01 -6.29 -1.43
N TRP A 212 16.54 -7.53 -1.30
CA TRP A 212 17.27 -8.56 -0.56
C TRP A 212 18.69 -8.76 -1.08
N MET A 213 18.88 -8.80 -2.41
CA MET A 213 20.21 -8.91 -3.00
C MET A 213 21.01 -7.60 -2.93
N GLY A 214 20.32 -6.45 -2.89
CA GLY A 214 20.94 -5.16 -2.58
C GLY A 214 21.57 -5.16 -1.18
N HIS A 215 20.85 -5.67 -0.18
CA HIS A 215 21.37 -5.82 1.18
C HIS A 215 22.52 -6.83 1.28
N GLU A 216 22.39 -7.99 0.64
CA GLU A 216 23.38 -9.07 0.78
C GLU A 216 24.69 -8.78 0.01
N TYR A 217 24.59 -8.25 -1.21
CA TYR A 217 25.73 -8.13 -2.12
C TYR A 217 26.06 -6.70 -2.54
N GLY A 218 25.16 -5.77 -2.24
CA GLY A 218 25.28 -4.36 -2.59
C GLY A 218 24.43 -3.97 -3.80
N TRP A 219 23.93 -2.74 -3.78
CA TRP A 219 23.20 -2.16 -4.91
C TRP A 219 24.11 -2.08 -6.15
N LEU A 220 23.54 -2.44 -7.30
CA LEU A 220 24.19 -2.60 -8.60
C LEU A 220 25.28 -3.69 -8.67
N SER A 221 25.36 -4.57 -7.67
CA SER A 221 26.16 -5.79 -7.77
C SER A 221 25.64 -6.72 -8.88
N SER A 222 26.48 -7.60 -9.41
CA SER A 222 26.06 -8.57 -10.43
C SER A 222 24.98 -9.52 -9.90
N GLN A 223 24.99 -9.82 -8.60
CA GLN A 223 23.96 -10.60 -7.92
C GLN A 223 22.62 -9.86 -7.93
N GLN A 224 22.60 -8.59 -7.54
CA GLN A 224 21.36 -7.80 -7.59
C GLN A 224 20.84 -7.65 -9.02
N LEU A 225 21.70 -7.32 -9.99
CA LEU A 225 21.30 -7.20 -11.40
C LEU A 225 20.75 -8.52 -11.95
N SER A 226 21.28 -9.66 -11.51
CA SER A 226 20.78 -10.98 -11.92
C SER A 226 19.36 -11.28 -11.42
N VAL A 227 18.98 -10.80 -10.23
CA VAL A 227 17.60 -10.98 -9.73
C VAL A 227 16.66 -9.92 -10.27
N ILE A 228 17.14 -8.71 -10.61
CA ILE A 228 16.34 -7.72 -11.35
C ILE A 228 15.94 -8.26 -12.73
N PHE A 229 16.84 -8.97 -13.41
CA PHE A 229 16.50 -9.73 -14.63
C PHE A 229 15.38 -10.75 -14.39
N ARG A 230 15.39 -11.46 -13.25
CA ARG A 230 14.34 -12.42 -12.89
C ARG A 230 13.02 -11.76 -12.48
N ALA A 231 13.08 -10.59 -11.86
CA ALA A 231 11.91 -9.76 -11.58
C ALA A 231 11.23 -9.31 -12.88
N ASP A 232 12.02 -8.96 -13.91
CA ASP A 232 11.51 -8.65 -15.24
C ASP A 232 10.85 -9.86 -15.93
N GLU A 233 11.43 -11.05 -15.79
CA GLU A 233 10.82 -12.31 -16.24
C GLU A 233 9.45 -12.56 -15.56
N ALA A 234 9.38 -12.33 -14.24
CA ALA A 234 8.15 -12.43 -13.47
C ALA A 234 7.09 -11.40 -13.91
N LEU A 235 7.49 -10.15 -14.19
CA LEU A 235 6.63 -9.13 -14.79
C LEU A 235 6.09 -9.62 -16.15
N GLY A 236 6.95 -10.13 -17.03
CA GLY A 236 6.57 -10.67 -18.33
C GLY A 236 5.49 -11.75 -18.23
N ASN A 237 5.61 -12.66 -17.26
CA ASN A 237 4.62 -13.71 -17.00
C ASN A 237 3.25 -13.14 -16.58
N ILE A 238 3.23 -12.14 -15.71
CA ILE A 238 1.97 -11.48 -15.28
C ILE A 238 1.31 -10.74 -16.46
N LEU A 239 2.11 -10.05 -17.28
CA LEU A 239 1.61 -9.36 -18.48
C LEU A 239 1.05 -10.34 -19.53
N ALA A 240 1.71 -11.48 -19.72
CA ALA A 240 1.24 -12.54 -20.58
C ALA A 240 -0.09 -13.13 -20.06
N GLU A 241 -0.23 -13.32 -18.76
CA GLU A 241 -1.45 -13.83 -18.14
C GLU A 241 -2.64 -12.85 -18.31
N LEU A 242 -2.42 -11.55 -18.09
CA LEU A 242 -3.42 -10.52 -18.39
C LEU A 242 -3.86 -10.57 -19.86
N SER A 243 -2.92 -10.79 -20.77
CA SER A 243 -3.19 -10.86 -22.21
C SER A 243 -3.96 -12.11 -22.59
N ALA A 244 -3.58 -13.28 -22.04
CA ALA A 244 -4.24 -14.56 -22.27
C ALA A 244 -5.71 -14.54 -21.81
N ARG A 245 -6.02 -13.74 -20.79
CA ARG A 245 -7.38 -13.57 -20.25
C ARG A 245 -8.16 -12.41 -20.89
N GLY A 246 -7.57 -11.69 -21.83
CA GLY A 246 -8.20 -10.54 -22.48
C GLY A 246 -8.36 -9.32 -21.56
N LEU A 247 -7.62 -9.26 -20.45
CA LEU A 247 -7.69 -8.18 -19.46
C LEU A 247 -6.69 -7.05 -19.73
N ARG A 248 -5.71 -7.28 -20.63
CA ARG A 248 -4.57 -6.37 -20.85
C ARG A 248 -4.96 -4.96 -21.29
N GLU A 249 -5.95 -4.83 -22.18
CA GLU A 249 -6.36 -3.55 -22.78
C GLU A 249 -7.21 -2.68 -21.84
N GLU A 250 -7.83 -3.30 -20.84
CA GLU A 250 -8.70 -2.62 -19.86
C GLU A 250 -8.01 -2.40 -18.50
N THR A 251 -6.73 -2.77 -18.41
CA THR A 251 -5.90 -2.63 -17.21
C THR A 251 -4.91 -1.49 -17.37
N LEU A 252 -4.93 -0.56 -16.43
CA LEU A 252 -3.80 0.35 -16.17
C LEU A 252 -2.75 -0.43 -15.38
N ILE A 253 -1.51 -0.44 -15.87
CA ILE A 253 -0.38 -1.08 -15.21
C ILE A 253 0.58 0.02 -14.79
N ILE A 254 0.89 0.07 -13.49
CA ILE A 254 1.92 0.94 -12.92
C ILE A 254 3.05 0.04 -12.43
N VAL A 255 4.26 0.21 -12.96
CA VAL A 255 5.48 -0.43 -12.45
C VAL A 255 6.36 0.64 -11.80
N THR A 256 6.76 0.41 -10.56
CA THR A 256 7.55 1.36 -9.77
C THR A 256 8.41 0.65 -8.73
N ALA A 257 9.04 1.43 -7.85
CA ALA A 257 9.78 0.98 -6.68
C ALA A 257 9.40 1.85 -5.49
N ASP A 258 9.66 1.36 -4.29
CA ASP A 258 9.51 2.09 -3.04
C ASP A 258 10.73 2.93 -2.68
N HIS A 259 11.93 2.46 -3.01
CA HIS A 259 13.20 3.17 -2.85
C HIS A 259 14.27 2.60 -3.79
N GLY A 260 15.43 3.27 -3.82
CA GLY A 260 16.67 2.72 -4.34
C GLY A 260 17.60 2.24 -3.22
N GLY A 261 18.91 2.47 -3.35
CA GLY A 261 19.88 2.12 -2.31
C GLY A 261 21.34 2.36 -2.69
N HIS A 262 22.22 2.29 -1.69
CA HIS A 262 23.66 2.52 -1.82
C HIS A 262 24.47 1.58 -0.94
N GLY A 263 25.64 1.14 -1.41
CA GLY A 263 26.38 0.10 -0.70
C GLY A 263 25.47 -1.10 -0.47
N THR A 264 25.28 -1.52 0.78
CA THR A 264 24.37 -2.60 1.20
C THR A 264 23.18 -2.10 2.03
N THR A 265 22.83 -0.81 1.93
CA THR A 265 21.77 -0.19 2.74
C THR A 265 20.92 0.79 1.93
N HIS A 266 19.81 1.20 2.52
CA HIS A 266 18.94 2.27 2.05
C HIS A 266 18.35 3.01 3.27
N GLY A 267 17.40 3.93 3.07
CA GLY A 267 16.73 4.67 4.14
C GLY A 267 17.26 6.09 4.36
N SER A 268 18.23 6.54 3.55
CA SER A 268 18.80 7.88 3.62
C SER A 268 18.12 8.87 2.65
N SER A 269 18.52 10.13 2.72
CA SER A 269 18.14 11.15 1.73
C SER A 269 19.07 11.21 0.51
N LEU A 270 19.95 10.22 0.33
CA LEU A 270 20.83 10.18 -0.84
C LEU A 270 20.01 10.00 -2.12
N PRO A 271 20.41 10.64 -3.24
CA PRO A 271 19.72 10.49 -4.52
C PRO A 271 19.53 9.02 -4.94
N GLU A 272 20.51 8.17 -4.65
CA GLU A 272 20.49 6.73 -4.91
C GLU A 272 19.38 5.98 -4.17
N ASP A 273 18.96 6.46 -3.00
CA ASP A 273 17.89 5.87 -2.20
C ASP A 273 16.53 6.48 -2.55
N MET A 274 16.52 7.76 -2.90
CA MET A 274 15.30 8.54 -3.07
C MET A 274 14.70 8.44 -4.48
N THR A 275 15.53 8.22 -5.49
CA THR A 275 15.10 8.24 -6.90
C THR A 275 14.61 6.86 -7.33
N ILE A 276 13.38 6.79 -7.81
CA ILE A 276 12.70 5.56 -8.21
C ILE A 276 12.19 5.65 -9.66
N PRO A 277 12.05 4.52 -10.37
CA PRO A 277 11.34 4.51 -11.64
C PRO A 277 9.84 4.60 -11.41
N TRP A 278 9.11 5.28 -12.31
CA TRP A 278 7.66 5.27 -12.33
C TRP A 278 7.18 5.17 -13.78
N ILE A 279 6.52 4.07 -14.10
CA ILE A 279 6.06 3.73 -15.44
C ILE A 279 4.56 3.40 -15.38
N ALA A 280 3.73 4.12 -16.12
CA ALA A 280 2.31 3.79 -16.31
C ALA A 280 2.05 3.40 -17.76
N ALA A 281 1.34 2.29 -18.00
CA ALA A 281 1.05 1.78 -19.33
C ALA A 281 -0.34 1.13 -19.40
N GLY A 282 -0.88 0.98 -20.60
CA GLY A 282 -2.18 0.35 -20.83
C GLY A 282 -3.35 1.34 -20.79
N ALA A 283 -4.46 0.93 -20.20
CA ALA A 283 -5.74 1.63 -20.31
C ALA A 283 -5.66 3.12 -19.93
N GLY A 284 -6.09 3.99 -20.85
CA GLY A 284 -6.16 5.45 -20.65
C GLY A 284 -4.82 6.20 -20.78
N ILE A 285 -3.69 5.51 -20.89
CA ILE A 285 -2.38 6.15 -20.91
C ILE A 285 -2.02 6.66 -22.30
N GLN A 286 -1.44 7.87 -22.35
CA GLN A 286 -0.86 8.47 -23.54
C GLN A 286 0.68 8.32 -23.50
N PRO A 287 1.30 7.60 -24.46
CA PRO A 287 2.73 7.34 -24.43
C PRO A 287 3.58 8.62 -24.48
N ARG A 288 4.44 8.82 -23.48
CA ARG A 288 5.35 9.97 -23.37
C ARG A 288 6.37 9.81 -22.24
N GLN A 289 7.45 10.57 -22.33
CA GLN A 289 8.23 10.87 -21.13
C GLN A 289 7.52 11.96 -20.32
N LEU A 290 7.34 11.74 -19.03
CA LEU A 290 6.74 12.69 -18.11
C LEU A 290 7.73 13.82 -17.81
N THR A 291 7.21 15.04 -17.78
CA THR A 291 7.98 16.27 -17.54
C THR A 291 7.65 16.88 -16.19
N ILE A 292 6.48 16.56 -15.63
CA ILE A 292 6.08 16.97 -14.29
C ILE A 292 6.73 16.03 -13.26
N PRO A 293 7.25 16.56 -12.14
CA PRO A 293 7.73 15.73 -11.03
C PRO A 293 6.65 14.77 -10.55
N VAL A 294 7.06 13.52 -10.31
CA VAL A 294 6.18 12.46 -9.77
C VAL A 294 6.75 12.03 -8.42
N HIS A 295 5.88 11.95 -7.41
CA HIS A 295 6.20 11.44 -6.09
C HIS A 295 5.48 10.11 -5.86
N THR A 296 6.00 9.24 -4.99
CA THR A 296 5.41 7.91 -4.74
C THR A 296 3.93 7.95 -4.37
N MET A 297 3.50 9.01 -3.66
CA MET A 297 2.11 9.29 -3.25
C MET A 297 1.14 9.41 -4.44
N ASP A 298 1.66 9.86 -5.58
CA ASP A 298 0.87 10.05 -6.80
C ASP A 298 0.39 8.72 -7.37
N THR A 299 0.98 7.59 -6.95
CA THR A 299 0.60 6.24 -7.39
C THR A 299 -0.83 5.92 -6.98
N ALA A 300 -1.19 6.07 -5.71
CA ALA A 300 -2.56 5.89 -5.23
C ALA A 300 -3.52 6.86 -5.91
N ALA A 301 -3.16 8.14 -6.01
CA ALA A 301 -3.97 9.16 -6.65
C ALA A 301 -4.26 8.85 -8.13
N THR A 302 -3.24 8.40 -8.86
CA THR A 302 -3.35 8.00 -10.27
C THR A 302 -4.23 6.77 -10.43
N ALA A 303 -4.06 5.76 -9.59
CA ALA A 303 -4.86 4.55 -9.62
C ALA A 303 -6.35 4.82 -9.31
N ALA A 304 -6.63 5.60 -8.25
CA ALA A 304 -7.99 5.99 -7.90
C ALA A 304 -8.65 6.79 -9.03
N PHE A 305 -7.94 7.76 -9.59
CA PHE A 305 -8.42 8.55 -10.73
C PHE A 305 -8.74 7.67 -11.94
N ALA A 306 -7.87 6.72 -12.29
CA ALA A 306 -8.09 5.82 -13.40
C ALA A 306 -9.33 4.93 -13.20
N LEU A 307 -9.58 4.49 -11.97
CA LEU A 307 -10.75 3.68 -11.59
C LEU A 307 -12.04 4.50 -11.46
N GLY A 308 -11.99 5.83 -11.58
CA GLY A 308 -13.13 6.72 -11.36
C GLY A 308 -13.52 6.84 -9.88
N LEU A 309 -12.59 6.57 -8.97
CA LEU A 309 -12.77 6.72 -7.53
C LEU A 309 -12.52 8.18 -7.10
N PRO A 310 -13.19 8.67 -6.05
CA PRO A 310 -12.92 10.00 -5.52
C PRO A 310 -11.50 10.07 -4.94
N ILE A 311 -10.82 11.22 -5.09
CA ILE A 311 -9.54 11.48 -4.43
C ILE A 311 -9.83 12.14 -3.07
N PRO A 312 -9.49 11.51 -1.93
CA PRO A 312 -9.69 12.09 -0.62
C PRO A 312 -8.94 13.42 -0.46
N ALA A 313 -9.57 14.38 0.23
CA ALA A 313 -8.96 15.69 0.46
C ALA A 313 -7.69 15.62 1.34
N GLU A 314 -7.54 14.54 2.13
CA GLU A 314 -6.37 14.32 2.96
C GLU A 314 -5.12 13.91 2.15
N TRP A 315 -5.30 13.38 0.93
CA TRP A 315 -4.22 12.93 0.04
C TRP A 315 -3.28 14.07 -0.35
N ASP A 316 -1.99 13.81 -0.20
CA ASP A 316 -0.90 14.67 -0.67
C ASP A 316 -0.58 14.38 -2.14
N GLY A 317 -0.73 13.11 -2.54
CA GLY A 317 -0.60 12.66 -3.91
C GLY A 317 -1.66 13.27 -4.83
N VAL A 318 -1.25 13.51 -6.07
CA VAL A 318 -2.12 14.05 -7.12
C VAL A 318 -2.07 13.08 -8.30
N PRO A 319 -3.19 12.83 -9.01
CA PRO A 319 -3.13 12.01 -10.21
C PRO A 319 -2.09 12.58 -11.19
N VAL A 320 -1.27 11.71 -11.78
CA VAL A 320 -0.31 12.10 -12.80
C VAL A 320 -1.07 12.41 -14.10
N TYR A 321 -1.75 13.56 -14.16
CA TYR A 321 -2.63 13.96 -15.27
C TYR A 321 -1.94 13.94 -16.62
N GLU A 322 -0.65 14.29 -16.65
CA GLU A 322 0.18 14.27 -17.86
C GLU A 322 0.18 12.86 -18.51
N ALA A 323 0.14 11.79 -17.70
CA ALA A 323 0.12 10.40 -18.18
C ALA A 323 -1.16 10.06 -18.96
N PHE A 324 -2.25 10.77 -18.72
CA PHE A 324 -3.53 10.64 -19.44
C PHE A 324 -3.67 11.66 -20.58
N GLY A 325 -2.63 12.47 -20.84
CA GLY A 325 -2.69 13.57 -21.81
C GLY A 325 -3.58 14.74 -21.36
N LEU A 326 -3.85 14.85 -20.05
CA LEU A 326 -4.70 15.88 -19.49
C LEU A 326 -3.89 17.11 -19.02
N PRO A 327 -4.51 18.29 -18.94
CA PRO A 327 -3.90 19.46 -18.31
C PRO A 327 -3.51 19.18 -16.86
N VAL A 328 -2.38 19.73 -16.44
CA VAL A 328 -1.87 19.58 -15.08
C VAL A 328 -2.46 20.71 -14.24
N GLU A 329 -3.52 20.40 -13.49
CA GLU A 329 -4.22 21.39 -12.65
C GLU A 329 -3.55 21.58 -11.28
N ARG A 330 -2.93 20.53 -10.76
CA ARG A 330 -2.26 20.48 -9.47
C ARG A 330 -1.04 19.57 -9.57
N GLN A 331 -0.04 19.83 -8.73
CA GLN A 331 1.12 18.96 -8.54
C GLN A 331 1.24 18.59 -7.07
N SER A 332 1.72 17.38 -6.79
CA SER A 332 2.11 16.98 -5.46
C SER A 332 3.43 17.66 -5.07
N ALA A 333 3.68 17.74 -3.76
CA ALA A 333 4.95 18.17 -3.21
C ALA A 333 5.67 16.97 -2.58
N ALA A 334 6.99 17.09 -2.45
CA ALA A 334 7.76 16.13 -1.67
C ALA A 334 7.26 16.11 -0.22
N CYS A 335 7.28 14.94 0.41
CA CYS A 335 6.94 14.84 1.82
C CYS A 335 8.03 15.50 2.68
N GLU A 336 7.60 16.43 3.53
CA GLU A 336 8.41 17.05 4.59
C GLU A 336 8.47 16.18 5.84
#